data_AF-A0A920J4Y7-F1
#
_entry.id   AF-A0A920J4Y7-F1
#
_cell.length_a   1.000
_cell.length_b   1.000
_cell.length_c   1.000
_cell.angle_alpha   90.00
_cell.angle_beta   90.00
_cell.angle_gamma   90.00
#
_symmetry.space_group_name_H-M   'P 1'
#
loop_
_entity.id
_entity.type
_entity.pdbx_description
1 polymer ?
#
loop_
_entity_poly.entity_id
_entity_poly.type
_entity_poly.pdbx_seq_one_letter_code
_entity_poly.pdbx_strand_id
1 'polypeptide(L)'
;MTVSRIDAEKIASVLVEGMPYIQRFSNKRIVIKYGGAAMLKNKLRQGFARDIALMKLVGMHPIVIHGGGPQIGAELERKNIETSFYEGYRVTNKATMTVVKKVLGKEINKEIVQLIKSFGGSAESLSWFNSDLIKASKLNEEKLGLVGKVNTVKISEITKLLKKNYIPIISPIGKDNEGNYLNINADLVAGKIASSLKAEKLILLTDVAV
;
A
#
# COMPACT_ATOMS: atom_id res chain seq x y z
N MET A 1 -16.19 23.43 -11.41
CA MET A 1 -15.00 23.58 -12.27
C MET A 1 -15.48 24.12 -13.61
N THR A 2 -14.97 25.26 -14.04
CA THR A 2 -15.14 25.75 -15.42
C THR A 2 -13.97 25.23 -16.24
N VAL A 3 -14.27 24.43 -17.26
CA VAL A 3 -13.28 23.90 -18.22
C VAL A 3 -13.52 24.65 -19.52
N SER A 4 -12.45 25.14 -20.17
CA SER A 4 -12.60 25.81 -21.47
C SER A 4 -13.12 24.83 -22.52
N ARG A 5 -13.76 25.31 -23.58
CA ARG A 5 -14.22 24.45 -24.67
C ARG A 5 -13.08 23.63 -25.27
N ILE A 6 -11.93 24.26 -25.50
CA ILE A 6 -10.73 23.64 -26.08
C ILE A 6 -10.22 22.51 -25.17
N ASP A 7 -10.16 22.75 -23.86
CA ASP A 7 -9.72 21.73 -22.90
C ASP A 7 -10.73 20.57 -22.81
N ALA A 8 -12.04 20.86 -22.87
CA ALA A 8 -13.08 19.85 -22.85
C ALA A 8 -13.03 18.95 -24.10
N GLU A 9 -12.83 19.53 -25.28
CA GLU A 9 -12.64 18.79 -26.54
C GLU A 9 -11.41 17.89 -26.47
N LYS A 10 -10.30 18.38 -25.91
CA LYS A 10 -9.09 17.58 -25.69
C LYS A 10 -9.31 16.43 -24.71
N ILE A 11 -9.97 16.69 -23.57
CA ILE A 11 -10.30 15.66 -22.58
C ILE A 11 -11.18 14.58 -23.21
N ALA A 12 -12.19 14.97 -23.98
CA ALA A 12 -13.07 14.03 -24.67
C ALA A 12 -12.29 13.13 -25.65
N SER A 13 -11.42 13.71 -26.49
CA SER A 13 -10.58 12.92 -27.43
C SER A 13 -9.73 11.90 -26.69
N VAL A 14 -9.03 12.33 -25.63
CA VAL A 14 -8.15 11.46 -24.83
C VAL A 14 -8.95 10.34 -24.15
N LEU A 15 -10.15 10.62 -23.64
CA LEU A 15 -10.99 9.60 -23.01
C LEU A 15 -11.54 8.59 -24.02
N VAL A 16 -11.90 9.03 -25.22
CA VAL A 16 -12.35 8.13 -26.30
C VAL A 16 -11.23 7.22 -26.75
N GLU A 17 -10.03 7.76 -27.00
CA GLU A 17 -8.83 6.98 -27.35
C GLU A 17 -8.39 6.04 -26.21
N GLY A 18 -8.58 6.48 -24.97
CA GLY A 18 -8.29 5.72 -23.75
C GLY A 18 -9.31 4.62 -23.43
N MET A 19 -10.50 4.66 -24.04
CA MET A 19 -11.62 3.78 -23.71
C MET A 19 -11.27 2.28 -23.78
N PRO A 20 -10.53 1.78 -24.80
CA PRO A 20 -10.17 0.36 -24.87
C PRO A 20 -9.32 -0.10 -23.67
N TYR A 21 -8.44 0.78 -23.16
CA TYR A 21 -7.62 0.49 -21.98
C TYR A 21 -8.46 0.42 -20.70
N ILE A 22 -9.43 1.34 -20.56
CA ILE A 22 -10.37 1.33 -19.44
C ILE A 22 -11.21 0.05 -19.46
N GLN A 23 -11.79 -0.29 -20.61
CA GLN A 23 -12.61 -1.50 -20.78
C GLN A 23 -11.84 -2.77 -20.44
N ARG A 24 -10.58 -2.88 -20.88
CA ARG A 24 -9.71 -4.03 -20.59
C ARG A 24 -9.54 -4.30 -19.08
N PHE A 25 -9.48 -3.25 -18.27
CA PHE A 25 -9.24 -3.36 -16.82
C PHE A 25 -10.48 -3.10 -15.95
N SER A 26 -11.64 -2.84 -16.57
CA SER A 26 -12.91 -2.73 -15.85
C SER A 26 -13.21 -4.03 -15.09
N ASN A 27 -13.64 -3.91 -13.83
CA ASN A 27 -13.86 -4.99 -12.88
C ASN A 27 -12.62 -5.84 -12.54
N LYS A 28 -11.42 -5.43 -12.97
CA LYS A 28 -10.17 -6.14 -12.64
C LYS A 28 -9.58 -5.66 -11.33
N ARG A 29 -8.95 -6.60 -10.61
CA ARG A 29 -8.20 -6.32 -9.37
C ARG A 29 -6.79 -5.92 -9.73
N ILE A 30 -6.36 -4.76 -9.25
CA ILE A 30 -5.03 -4.21 -9.51
C ILE A 30 -4.34 -4.00 -8.16
N VAL A 31 -3.28 -4.76 -7.90
CA VAL A 31 -2.51 -4.64 -6.67
C VAL A 31 -1.35 -3.69 -6.91
N ILE A 32 -1.21 -2.70 -6.03
CA ILE A 32 -0.27 -1.60 -6.22
C ILE A 32 0.56 -1.48 -4.95
N LYS A 33 1.88 -1.69 -5.07
CA LYS A 33 2.80 -1.33 -4.02
C LYS A 33 3.18 0.13 -4.18
N TYR A 34 2.82 0.93 -3.19
CA TYR A 34 3.14 2.35 -3.08
C TYR A 34 4.30 2.56 -2.09
N GLY A 35 5.44 3.04 -2.57
CA GLY A 35 6.66 3.16 -1.78
C GLY A 35 7.66 4.11 -2.43
N GLY A 36 8.82 4.27 -1.79
CA GLY A 36 9.93 5.06 -2.34
C GLY A 36 9.72 6.57 -2.30
N ALA A 37 10.44 7.29 -3.17
CA ALA A 37 10.42 8.73 -3.32
C ALA A 37 9.03 9.29 -3.68
N ALA A 38 8.16 8.47 -4.26
CA ALA A 38 6.76 8.83 -4.52
C ALA A 38 6.01 9.22 -3.23
N MET A 39 6.42 8.68 -2.08
CA MET A 39 5.82 9.01 -0.78
C MET A 39 6.38 10.28 -0.13
N LEU A 40 7.45 10.87 -0.67
CA LEU A 40 8.13 12.02 -0.06
C LEU A 40 7.65 13.35 -0.64
N LYS A 41 7.45 13.40 -1.97
CA LYS A 41 7.08 14.64 -2.66
C LYS A 41 5.56 14.83 -2.65
N ASN A 42 5.09 15.94 -2.07
CA ASN A 42 3.66 16.22 -1.94
C ASN A 42 2.88 16.10 -3.25
N LYS A 43 3.44 16.63 -4.35
CA LYS A 43 2.84 16.54 -5.70
C LYS A 43 2.66 15.09 -6.16
N LEU A 44 3.62 14.21 -5.87
CA LEU A 44 3.54 12.79 -6.22
C LEU A 44 2.50 12.06 -5.37
N ARG A 45 2.42 12.36 -4.07
CA ARG A 45 1.39 11.80 -3.19
C ARG A 45 -0.02 12.16 -3.65
N GLN A 46 -0.24 13.43 -3.99
CA GLN A 46 -1.52 13.90 -4.52
C GLN A 46 -1.86 13.25 -5.87
N GLY A 47 -0.88 13.17 -6.77
CA GLY A 47 -1.04 12.46 -8.05
C GLY A 47 -1.45 11.01 -7.84
N PHE A 48 -0.72 10.27 -6.99
CA PHE A 48 -1.04 8.89 -6.66
C PHE A 48 -2.47 8.73 -6.12
N ALA A 49 -2.86 9.53 -5.13
CA ALA A 49 -4.20 9.42 -4.54
C ALA A 49 -5.31 9.73 -5.54
N ARG A 50 -5.12 10.75 -6.39
CA ARG A 50 -6.03 11.07 -7.49
C ARG A 50 -6.12 9.92 -8.49
N ASP A 51 -5.01 9.33 -8.88
CA ASP A 51 -4.98 8.24 -9.86
C ASP A 51 -5.66 6.98 -9.30
N ILE A 52 -5.46 6.66 -8.01
CA ILE A 52 -6.17 5.58 -7.32
C ILE A 52 -7.69 5.83 -7.27
N ALA A 53 -8.10 7.06 -6.97
CA ALA A 53 -9.52 7.45 -7.00
C ALA A 53 -10.11 7.32 -8.41
N LEU A 54 -9.38 7.77 -9.44
CA LEU A 54 -9.78 7.66 -10.84
C LEU A 54 -9.89 6.19 -11.29
N MET A 55 -8.92 5.34 -10.94
CA MET A 55 -8.97 3.90 -11.23
C MET A 55 -10.25 3.28 -10.67
N LYS A 56 -10.62 3.63 -9.43
CA LYS A 56 -11.86 3.13 -8.84
C LYS A 56 -13.10 3.69 -9.55
N LEU A 57 -13.10 4.97 -9.91
CA LEU A 57 -14.20 5.62 -10.63
C LEU A 57 -14.48 4.96 -11.99
N VAL A 58 -13.44 4.58 -12.73
CA VAL A 58 -13.58 3.93 -14.04
C VAL A 58 -13.81 2.41 -13.97
N GLY A 59 -14.13 1.89 -12.78
CA GLY A 59 -14.55 0.50 -12.58
C GLY A 59 -13.44 -0.49 -12.24
N MET A 60 -12.20 -0.06 -12.03
CA MET A 60 -11.14 -0.94 -11.53
C MET A 60 -11.27 -1.17 -10.03
N HIS A 61 -10.64 -2.23 -9.52
CA HIS A 61 -10.56 -2.52 -8.09
C HIS A 61 -9.10 -2.39 -7.61
N PRO A 62 -8.61 -1.17 -7.34
CA PRO A 62 -7.28 -0.97 -6.79
C PRO A 62 -7.19 -1.49 -5.35
N ILE A 63 -6.08 -2.16 -5.03
CA ILE A 63 -5.68 -2.58 -3.69
C ILE A 63 -4.27 -2.05 -3.44
N VAL A 64 -4.10 -1.18 -2.44
CA VAL A 64 -2.84 -0.50 -2.18
C VAL A 64 -2.12 -1.16 -1.02
N ILE A 65 -0.87 -1.57 -1.20
CA ILE A 65 0.05 -1.95 -0.13
C ILE A 65 1.08 -0.84 -0.06
N HIS A 66 1.35 -0.29 1.13
CA HIS A 66 2.29 0.82 1.24
C HIS A 66 3.57 0.46 2.00
N GLY A 67 4.67 1.15 1.67
CA GLY A 67 5.89 1.16 2.45
C GLY A 67 5.92 2.31 3.47
N GLY A 68 7.13 2.69 3.88
CA GLY A 68 7.36 3.85 4.74
C GLY A 68 8.78 3.89 5.33
N GLY A 69 9.76 3.36 4.60
CA GLY A 69 11.14 3.21 5.08
C GLY A 69 11.76 4.53 5.57
N PRO A 70 11.70 5.63 4.79
CA PRO A 70 12.20 6.93 5.21
C PRO A 70 11.52 7.48 6.47
N GLN A 71 10.20 7.39 6.56
CA GLN A 71 9.41 7.87 7.69
C GLN A 71 9.69 7.08 8.98
N ILE A 72 9.87 5.75 8.86
CA ILE A 72 10.32 4.92 9.98
C ILE A 72 11.71 5.38 10.44
N GLY A 73 12.64 5.60 9.50
CA GLY A 73 14.00 6.06 9.82
C GLY A 73 14.00 7.37 10.61
N ALA A 74 13.27 8.38 10.13
CA ALA A 74 13.16 9.67 10.79
C ALA A 74 12.58 9.57 12.23
N GLU A 75 11.56 8.73 12.44
CA GLU A 75 10.97 8.55 13.78
C GLU A 75 11.86 7.76 14.73
N LEU A 76 12.67 6.81 14.22
CA LEU A 76 13.67 6.10 15.02
C LEU A 76 14.79 7.05 15.45
N GLU A 77 15.31 7.86 14.54
CA GLU A 77 16.33 8.86 14.79
C GLU A 77 15.86 9.87 15.86
N ARG A 78 14.64 10.41 15.71
CA ARG A 78 14.03 11.32 16.69
C ARG A 78 13.92 10.72 18.10
N LYS A 79 13.89 9.39 18.20
CA LYS A 79 13.82 8.64 19.47
C LYS A 79 15.17 8.10 19.93
N ASN A 80 16.26 8.41 19.24
CA ASN A 80 17.59 7.85 19.49
C ASN A 80 17.59 6.31 19.49
N ILE A 81 16.78 5.69 18.64
CA ILE A 81 16.77 4.23 18.45
C ILE A 81 17.66 3.92 17.25
N GLU A 82 18.73 3.17 17.51
CA GLU A 82 19.70 2.80 16.49
C GLU A 82 19.05 1.98 15.36
N THR A 83 19.41 2.31 14.12
CA THR A 83 18.92 1.64 12.92
C THR A 83 20.02 0.81 12.29
N SER A 84 19.75 -0.46 12.04
CA SER A 84 20.63 -1.32 11.24
C SER A 84 19.84 -2.10 10.19
N PHE A 85 20.55 -2.49 9.14
CA PHE A 85 20.01 -3.29 8.03
C PHE A 85 20.87 -4.53 7.83
N TYR A 86 20.21 -5.64 7.49
CA TYR A 86 20.87 -6.89 7.13
C TYR A 86 20.18 -7.45 5.89
N GLU A 87 20.94 -7.66 4.82
CA GLU A 87 20.45 -8.15 3.51
C GLU A 87 19.23 -7.36 2.97
N GLY A 88 19.23 -6.03 3.17
CA GLY A 88 18.14 -5.16 2.73
C GLY A 88 16.90 -5.14 3.63
N TYR A 89 16.88 -5.92 4.72
CA TYR A 89 15.85 -5.88 5.74
C TYR A 89 16.28 -4.99 6.91
N ARG A 90 15.35 -4.17 7.42
CA ARG A 90 15.58 -3.41 8.66
C ARG A 90 15.55 -4.38 9.84
N VAL A 91 16.66 -4.52 10.55
CA VAL A 91 16.71 -5.30 11.80
C VAL A 91 15.71 -4.67 12.76
N THR A 92 14.80 -5.48 13.31
CA THR A 92 13.63 -4.95 14.04
C THR A 92 13.54 -5.59 15.43
N ASN A 93 14.03 -4.91 16.46
CA ASN A 93 13.80 -5.29 17.86
C ASN A 93 12.42 -4.78 18.36
N LYS A 94 12.08 -5.02 19.63
CA LYS A 94 10.79 -4.59 20.23
C LYS A 94 10.57 -3.07 20.18
N ALA A 95 11.61 -2.27 20.45
CA ALA A 95 11.54 -0.82 20.38
C ALA A 95 11.29 -0.34 18.94
N THR A 96 12.02 -0.90 17.98
CA THR A 96 11.87 -0.62 16.54
C THR A 96 10.49 -1.02 16.05
N MET A 97 9.97 -2.18 16.47
CA MET A 97 8.63 -2.65 16.11
C MET A 97 7.53 -1.69 16.57
N THR A 98 7.70 -1.09 17.75
CA THR A 98 6.75 -0.10 18.28
C THR A 98 6.66 1.11 17.36
N VAL A 99 7.80 1.59 16.85
CA VAL A 99 7.85 2.67 15.86
C VAL A 99 7.25 2.23 14.53
N VAL A 100 7.63 1.05 14.01
CA VAL A 100 7.08 0.50 12.75
C VAL A 100 5.55 0.41 12.80
N LYS A 101 4.99 -0.13 13.89
CA LYS A 101 3.54 -0.23 14.08
C LYS A 101 2.83 1.12 14.09
N LYS A 102 3.43 2.14 14.70
CA LYS A 102 2.89 3.50 14.73
C LYS A 102 2.95 4.14 13.34
N VAL A 103 4.13 4.19 12.74
CA VAL A 103 4.39 4.90 11.49
C VAL A 103 3.65 4.25 10.32
N LEU A 104 3.88 2.95 10.07
CA LEU A 104 3.21 2.26 8.97
C LEU A 104 1.73 2.03 9.29
N GLY A 105 1.46 1.48 10.46
CA GLY A 105 0.12 1.00 10.77
C GLY A 105 -0.88 2.13 10.94
N LYS A 106 -0.50 3.25 11.57
CA LYS A 106 -1.44 4.33 11.90
C LYS A 106 -1.23 5.58 11.06
N GLU A 107 -0.02 6.13 11.04
CA GLU A 107 0.22 7.47 10.47
C GLU A 107 0.12 7.46 8.94
N ILE A 108 1.00 6.71 8.27
CA ILE A 108 1.04 6.63 6.80
C ILE A 108 -0.25 6.04 6.25
N ASN A 109 -0.74 4.96 6.85
CA ASN A 109 -1.95 4.29 6.38
C ASN A 109 -3.16 5.24 6.42
N LYS A 110 -3.32 5.99 7.52
CA LYS A 110 -4.37 7.01 7.65
C LYS A 110 -4.19 8.16 6.67
N GLU A 111 -2.97 8.64 6.46
CA GLU A 111 -2.67 9.71 5.51
C GLU A 111 -3.10 9.32 4.08
N ILE A 112 -2.74 8.11 3.62
CA ILE A 112 -3.13 7.60 2.30
C ILE A 112 -4.66 7.51 2.18
N VAL A 113 -5.34 6.97 3.19
CA VAL A 113 -6.81 6.87 3.22
C VAL A 113 -7.45 8.25 3.11
N GLN A 114 -6.99 9.22 3.90
CA GLN A 114 -7.52 10.58 3.90
C GLN A 114 -7.28 11.28 2.56
N LEU A 115 -6.10 11.11 1.97
CA LEU A 115 -5.77 11.74 0.71
C LEU A 115 -6.62 11.19 -0.43
N ILE A 116 -6.81 9.86 -0.51
CA ILE A 116 -7.71 9.26 -1.51
C ILE A 116 -9.16 9.75 -1.31
N LYS A 117 -9.63 9.83 -0.06
CA LYS A 117 -10.95 10.38 0.27
C LYS A 117 -11.11 11.84 -0.17
N SER A 118 -10.05 12.65 -0.06
CA SER A 118 -10.08 14.04 -0.53
C SER A 118 -10.23 14.19 -2.05
N PHE A 119 -9.88 13.16 -2.83
CA PHE A 119 -10.13 13.08 -4.27
C PHE A 119 -11.42 12.32 -4.64
N GLY A 120 -12.32 12.09 -3.67
CA GLY A 120 -13.61 11.43 -3.89
C GLY A 120 -13.55 9.89 -3.92
N GLY A 121 -12.40 9.29 -3.63
CA GLY A 121 -12.28 7.84 -3.55
C GLY A 121 -12.71 7.28 -2.18
N SER A 122 -13.38 6.14 -2.16
CA SER A 122 -13.77 5.46 -0.92
C SER A 122 -12.67 4.49 -0.48
N ALA A 123 -11.77 4.89 0.41
CA ALA A 123 -10.66 4.05 0.90
C ALA A 123 -10.84 3.59 2.36
N GLU A 124 -10.40 2.37 2.68
CA GLU A 124 -10.43 1.84 4.06
C GLU A 124 -9.13 1.17 4.45
N SER A 125 -8.76 1.37 5.72
CA SER A 125 -7.54 0.85 6.32
C SER A 125 -7.65 -0.63 6.64
N LEU A 126 -6.66 -1.43 6.24
CA LEU A 126 -6.43 -2.79 6.73
C LEU A 126 -5.01 -2.89 7.30
N SER A 127 -4.91 -2.94 8.62
CA SER A 127 -3.66 -2.90 9.36
C SER A 127 -3.74 -3.79 10.58
N TRP A 128 -2.64 -3.89 11.30
CA TRP A 128 -2.48 -4.77 12.45
C TRP A 128 -3.48 -4.52 13.59
N PHE A 129 -4.03 -3.30 13.70
CA PHE A 129 -4.91 -2.90 14.80
C PHE A 129 -6.39 -3.14 14.52
N ASN A 130 -6.77 -3.38 13.26
CA ASN A 130 -8.16 -3.57 12.85
C ASN A 130 -8.38 -4.83 12.01
N SER A 131 -7.32 -5.60 11.72
CA SER A 131 -7.41 -6.86 10.98
C SER A 131 -6.25 -7.80 11.30
N ASP A 132 -6.54 -9.09 11.47
CA ASP A 132 -5.54 -10.17 11.41
C ASP A 132 -5.38 -10.63 9.94
N LEU A 133 -4.98 -9.71 9.07
CA LEU A 133 -4.96 -9.94 7.62
C LEU A 133 -3.81 -10.87 7.19
N ILE A 134 -2.62 -10.70 7.77
CA ILE A 134 -1.38 -11.34 7.33
C ILE A 134 -0.87 -12.26 8.43
N LYS A 135 -0.90 -13.57 8.19
CA LYS A 135 -0.20 -14.54 9.04
C LYS A 135 1.23 -14.68 8.54
N ALA A 136 2.18 -14.61 9.45
CA ALA A 136 3.60 -14.59 9.14
C ALA A 136 4.40 -15.50 10.08
N SER A 137 5.65 -15.76 9.71
CA SER A 137 6.65 -16.39 10.57
C SER A 137 7.91 -15.55 10.55
N LYS A 138 8.74 -15.64 11.59
CA LYS A 138 10.03 -14.93 11.63
C LYS A 138 10.91 -15.40 10.47
N LEU A 139 11.54 -14.46 9.78
CA LEU A 139 12.40 -14.75 8.63
C LEU A 139 13.76 -15.28 9.07
N ASN A 140 14.40 -14.58 10.01
CA ASN A 140 15.66 -14.97 10.66
C ASN A 140 15.70 -14.27 12.02
N GLU A 141 15.28 -14.96 13.08
CA GLU A 141 15.14 -14.34 14.40
C GLU A 141 16.47 -13.85 14.96
N GLU A 142 17.54 -14.63 14.81
CA GLU A 142 18.85 -14.30 15.35
C GLU A 142 19.43 -13.01 14.76
N LYS A 143 19.30 -12.82 13.44
CA LYS A 143 19.88 -11.67 12.74
C LYS A 143 18.94 -10.49 12.56
N LEU A 144 17.63 -10.75 12.44
CA LEU A 144 16.64 -9.73 12.07
C LEU A 144 15.63 -9.42 13.18
N GLY A 145 15.51 -10.27 14.19
CA GLY A 145 14.51 -10.14 15.25
C GLY A 145 13.08 -10.29 14.71
N LEU A 146 12.26 -9.26 14.90
CA LEU A 146 10.84 -9.21 14.54
C LEU A 146 10.60 -8.88 13.05
N VAL A 147 11.40 -9.45 12.16
CA VAL A 147 11.18 -9.39 10.71
C VAL A 147 10.52 -10.69 10.25
N GLY A 148 9.49 -10.57 9.42
CA GLY A 148 8.65 -11.69 9.02
C GLY A 148 8.68 -12.01 7.54
N LYS A 149 8.30 -13.25 7.23
CA LYS A 149 7.89 -13.71 5.91
C LYS A 149 6.40 -14.02 5.90
N VAL A 150 5.71 -13.70 4.80
CA VAL A 150 4.27 -13.94 4.68
C VAL A 150 4.00 -15.43 4.49
N ASN A 151 3.20 -16.03 5.37
CA ASN A 151 2.74 -17.41 5.22
C ASN A 151 1.43 -17.42 4.41
N THR A 152 0.40 -16.77 4.95
CA THR A 152 -0.95 -16.71 4.36
C THR A 152 -1.58 -15.33 4.53
N VAL A 153 -2.51 -15.01 3.63
CA VAL A 153 -3.29 -13.76 3.66
C VAL A 153 -4.77 -14.13 3.76
N LYS A 154 -5.47 -13.52 4.71
CA LYS A 154 -6.92 -13.68 4.88
C LYS A 154 -7.68 -12.83 3.85
N ILE A 155 -7.74 -13.32 2.61
CA ILE A 155 -8.36 -12.62 1.46
C ILE A 155 -9.84 -12.25 1.68
N SER A 156 -10.52 -12.90 2.63
CA SER A 156 -11.90 -12.54 2.98
C SER A 156 -12.03 -11.10 3.47
N GLU A 157 -11.05 -10.55 4.19
CA GLU A 157 -11.13 -9.16 4.66
C GLU A 157 -10.99 -8.16 3.51
N ILE A 158 -10.08 -8.44 2.55
CA ILE A 158 -9.91 -7.60 1.35
C ILE A 158 -11.17 -7.68 0.47
N THR A 159 -11.67 -8.88 0.21
CA THR A 159 -12.84 -9.09 -0.66
C THR A 159 -14.13 -8.50 -0.09
N LYS A 160 -14.31 -8.48 1.23
CA LYS A 160 -15.42 -7.76 1.89
C LYS A 160 -15.40 -6.26 1.55
N LEU A 161 -14.24 -5.61 1.62
CA LEU A 161 -14.11 -4.19 1.28
C LEU A 161 -14.37 -3.95 -0.21
N LEU A 162 -13.81 -4.79 -1.08
CA LEU A 162 -14.03 -4.68 -2.52
C LEU A 162 -15.51 -4.80 -2.90
N LYS A 163 -16.25 -5.73 -2.28
CA LYS A 163 -17.71 -5.88 -2.48
C LYS A 163 -18.51 -4.66 -2.02
N LYS A 164 -18.03 -3.96 -0.99
CA LYS A 164 -18.60 -2.70 -0.50
C LYS A 164 -18.09 -1.47 -1.27
N ASN A 165 -17.41 -1.67 -2.40
CA ASN A 165 -16.81 -0.62 -3.22
C ASN A 165 -15.74 0.23 -2.53
N TYR A 166 -15.09 -0.30 -1.49
CA TYR A 166 -13.93 0.35 -0.87
C TYR A 166 -12.60 -0.06 -1.53
N ILE A 167 -11.64 0.86 -1.49
CA ILE A 167 -10.23 0.70 -1.87
C ILE A 167 -9.46 0.28 -0.61
N PRO A 168 -8.97 -0.97 -0.52
CA PRO A 168 -8.23 -1.42 0.65
C PRO A 168 -6.82 -0.82 0.67
N ILE A 169 -6.43 -0.22 1.80
CA ILE A 169 -5.10 0.34 2.05
C ILE A 169 -4.41 -0.47 3.14
N ILE A 170 -3.36 -1.21 2.76
CA ILE A 170 -2.77 -2.28 3.56
C ILE A 170 -1.36 -1.90 4.02
N SER A 171 -1.12 -1.99 5.33
CA SER A 171 0.24 -1.89 5.89
C SER A 171 0.91 -3.28 5.94
N PRO A 172 2.22 -3.40 5.66
CA PRO A 172 2.92 -4.68 5.54
C PRO A 172 3.39 -5.20 6.91
N ILE A 173 2.45 -5.32 7.84
CA ILE A 173 2.69 -5.86 9.19
C ILE A 173 1.88 -7.15 9.33
N GLY A 174 2.57 -8.24 9.64
CA GLY A 174 1.94 -9.54 9.91
C GLY A 174 1.98 -9.92 11.38
N LYS A 175 1.35 -11.04 11.69
CA LYS A 175 1.30 -11.62 13.04
C LYS A 175 1.71 -13.09 12.99
N ASP A 176 2.56 -13.52 13.92
CA ASP A 176 2.91 -14.93 14.07
C ASP A 176 1.91 -15.70 14.95
N ASN A 177 2.16 -17.00 15.14
CA ASN A 177 1.27 -17.87 15.92
C ASN A 177 1.30 -17.55 17.43
N GLU A 178 2.34 -16.88 17.92
CA GLU A 178 2.49 -16.43 19.31
C GLU A 178 1.81 -15.07 19.54
N GLY A 179 1.36 -14.41 18.47
CA GLY A 179 0.72 -13.11 18.52
C GLY A 179 1.68 -11.92 18.42
N ASN A 180 2.97 -12.17 18.14
CA ASN A 180 3.93 -11.11 17.89
C ASN A 180 3.69 -10.49 16.51
N TYR A 181 3.83 -9.17 16.43
CA TYR A 181 3.80 -8.45 15.17
C TYR A 181 5.16 -8.50 14.49
N LEU A 182 5.17 -8.67 13.18
CA LEU A 182 6.36 -8.79 12.35
C LEU A 182 6.36 -7.72 11.25
N ASN A 183 7.52 -7.08 11.06
CA ASN A 183 7.78 -6.14 9.97
C ASN A 183 8.10 -6.93 8.71
N ILE A 184 7.36 -6.71 7.62
CA ILE A 184 7.48 -7.50 6.39
C ILE A 184 7.79 -6.56 5.22
N ASN A 185 8.59 -7.03 4.27
CA ASN A 185 8.83 -6.30 3.03
C ASN A 185 7.50 -6.09 2.27
N ALA A 186 7.20 -4.83 1.92
CA ALA A 186 5.95 -4.45 1.26
C ALA A 186 5.77 -5.07 -0.13
N ASP A 187 6.86 -5.28 -0.89
CA ASP A 187 6.82 -5.90 -2.22
C ASP A 187 6.44 -7.39 -2.10
N LEU A 188 6.94 -8.09 -1.08
CA LEU A 188 6.57 -9.47 -0.79
C LEU A 188 5.09 -9.59 -0.37
N VAL A 189 4.61 -8.65 0.46
CA VAL A 189 3.19 -8.58 0.83
C VAL A 189 2.32 -8.32 -0.41
N ALA A 190 2.70 -7.36 -1.26
CA ALA A 190 1.98 -7.04 -2.48
C ALA A 190 1.94 -8.24 -3.45
N GLY A 191 3.07 -8.93 -3.64
CA GLY A 191 3.15 -10.15 -4.45
C GLY A 191 2.24 -11.26 -3.94
N LYS A 192 2.26 -11.54 -2.63
CA LYS A 192 1.42 -12.58 -2.02
C LYS A 192 -0.07 -12.23 -2.10
N ILE A 193 -0.43 -10.97 -1.91
CA ILE A 193 -1.81 -10.49 -2.04
C ILE A 193 -2.28 -10.61 -3.49
N ALA A 194 -1.47 -10.17 -4.46
CA ALA A 194 -1.76 -10.27 -5.88
C ALA A 194 -1.99 -11.71 -6.31
N SER A 195 -1.10 -12.64 -5.92
CA SER A 195 -1.26 -14.05 -6.25
C SER A 195 -2.50 -14.66 -5.59
N SER A 196 -2.75 -14.36 -4.30
CA SER A 196 -3.89 -14.91 -3.55
C SER A 196 -5.24 -14.39 -4.05
N LEU A 197 -5.29 -13.15 -4.56
CA LEU A 197 -6.48 -12.55 -5.14
C LEU A 197 -6.65 -12.86 -6.63
N LYS A 198 -5.67 -13.51 -7.27
CA LYS A 198 -5.57 -13.67 -8.73
C LYS A 198 -5.74 -12.30 -9.41
N ALA A 199 -4.96 -11.32 -8.95
CA ALA A 199 -5.00 -9.97 -9.50
C ALA A 199 -4.55 -9.95 -10.96
N GLU A 200 -5.17 -9.10 -11.76
CA GLU A 200 -4.85 -8.93 -13.18
C GLU A 200 -3.47 -8.29 -13.35
N LYS A 201 -3.09 -7.40 -12.42
CA LYS A 201 -1.77 -6.77 -12.37
C LYS A 201 -1.26 -6.61 -10.95
N LEU A 202 0.06 -6.73 -10.83
CA LEU A 202 0.85 -6.21 -9.73
C LEU A 202 1.70 -5.05 -10.28
N ILE A 203 1.56 -3.87 -9.67
CA ILE A 203 2.33 -2.68 -10.00
C ILE A 203 3.22 -2.36 -8.81
N LEU A 204 4.54 -2.32 -9.02
CA LEU A 204 5.51 -1.94 -8.00
C LEU A 204 6.05 -0.54 -8.33
N LEU A 205 5.71 0.46 -7.51
CA LEU A 205 6.29 1.79 -7.66
C LEU A 205 7.69 1.79 -7.04
N THR A 206 8.67 2.15 -7.86
CA THR A 206 10.11 2.15 -7.53
C THR A 206 10.77 3.46 -7.98
N ASP A 207 11.95 3.73 -7.44
CA ASP A 207 12.70 4.97 -7.66
C ASP A 207 13.73 4.88 -8.80
N VAL A 208 13.73 3.76 -9.52
CA VAL A 208 14.61 3.51 -10.68
C VAL A 208 13.77 3.36 -11.95
N ALA A 209 14.28 3.89 -13.06
CA ALA A 209 13.77 3.52 -14.38
C ALA A 209 14.26 2.10 -14.68
N VAL A 210 13.34 1.23 -15.10
CA VAL A 210 13.66 -0.11 -15.60
C VAL A 210 13.97 0.00 -17.08
#